data_AF-A0A852Y502-F1
#
_entry.id   AF-A0A852Y502-F1
#
_cell.length_a   1.000
_cell.length_b   1.000
_cell.length_c   1.000
_cell.angle_alpha   90.00
_cell.angle_beta   90.00
_cell.angle_gamma   90.00
#
_symmetry.space_group_name_H-M   'P 1'
#
loop_
_entity.id
_entity.type
_entity.pdbx_description
1 polymer ?
#
loop_
_entity_poly.entity_id
_entity_poly.type
_entity_poly.pdbx_seq_one_letter_code
_entity_poly.pdbx_strand_id
1 'polypeptide(L)'
;MRAIRQIVLLPAALTAAAAVAAGLLLGWPVALALLALTALEIAAAADSSVPMAGVAGRVDRRARRLFLAVGLVAGVIAMRLLLPPLAVATEVGDAGVALQHAVAEPRTFAQELLAVRPLIAGFGAAFVWLVFAEYLFNTDRARRRPWLGRPEAVLAQVKAPRLAAFSTAALGTLIAAVAAGSDLAPAIALGGALGIGAYVISQGLATWARRRPGALRAHIHAATVIFERALVIFLVFEILDGLPALGANTVLPAPALQAIIAGTAVAIGAVFLGRLTSGVVAVDGLGRLRHLRAGAAYVLGTLSLLLWTSVVVPVPSTIATWFGSAIIAAAVLSSLRPRVRLRARRVARLRDLGGAEPSASG
;
A
#
# COMPACT_ATOMS: atom_id res chain seq x y z
N MET A 1 21.81 -1.33 16.29
CA MET A 1 21.82 0.14 16.45
C MET A 1 22.10 0.91 15.15
N ARG A 2 23.10 0.55 14.32
CA ARG A 2 23.39 1.27 13.04
C ARG A 2 22.22 1.33 12.05
N ALA A 3 21.47 0.24 11.89
CA ALA A 3 20.32 0.18 10.99
C ALA A 3 19.16 1.11 11.43
N ILE A 4 18.87 1.17 12.74
CA ILE A 4 17.83 2.05 13.29
C ILE A 4 18.23 3.53 13.12
N ARG A 5 19.50 3.87 13.35
CA ARG A 5 20.03 5.23 13.10
C ARG A 5 19.78 5.65 11.65
N GLN A 6 20.08 4.79 10.67
CA GLN A 6 19.91 5.13 9.25
C GLN A 6 18.45 5.29 8.81
N ILE A 7 17.49 4.67 9.51
CA ILE A 7 16.06 4.82 9.24
C ILE A 7 15.57 6.20 9.67
N VAL A 8 16.00 6.66 10.85
CA VAL A 8 15.47 7.88 11.48
C VAL A 8 16.28 9.14 11.13
N LEU A 9 17.60 9.02 10.93
CA LEU A 9 18.49 10.17 10.74
C LEU A 9 18.12 11.04 9.54
N LEU A 10 17.84 10.44 8.38
CA LEU A 10 17.54 11.21 7.18
C LEU A 10 16.18 11.95 7.32
N PRO A 11 15.06 11.29 7.67
CA PRO A 11 13.82 11.99 7.95
C PRO A 11 13.97 13.09 8.99
N ALA A 12 14.64 12.81 10.12
CA ALA A 12 14.86 13.81 11.17
C ALA A 12 15.69 15.02 10.69
N ALA A 13 16.72 14.78 9.88
CA ALA A 13 17.52 15.85 9.28
C ALA A 13 16.70 16.70 8.29
N LEU A 14 15.87 16.06 7.46
CA LEU A 14 14.97 16.75 6.54
C LEU A 14 13.92 17.58 7.32
N THR A 15 13.32 17.00 8.36
CA THR A 15 12.39 17.70 9.25
C THR A 15 13.04 18.91 9.91
N ALA A 16 14.24 18.74 10.47
CA ALA A 16 14.96 19.84 11.13
C ALA A 16 15.30 20.95 10.13
N ALA A 17 15.85 20.60 8.96
CA ALA A 17 16.19 21.57 7.92
C ALA A 17 14.96 22.32 7.41
N ALA A 18 13.86 21.62 7.13
CA ALA A 18 12.63 22.23 6.67
C ALA A 18 11.96 23.10 7.73
N ALA A 19 11.98 22.68 9.01
CA ALA A 19 11.45 23.47 10.12
C ALA A 19 12.27 24.74 10.38
N VAL A 20 13.60 24.66 10.32
CA VAL A 20 14.47 25.85 10.43
C VAL A 20 14.23 26.80 9.26
N ALA A 21 14.19 26.30 8.02
CA ALA A 21 13.89 27.12 6.86
C ALA A 21 12.49 27.78 6.96
N ALA A 22 11.46 27.04 7.34
CA ALA A 22 10.12 27.59 7.57
C ALA A 22 10.10 28.64 8.67
N GLY A 23 10.82 28.40 9.79
CA GLY A 23 10.90 29.34 10.90
C GLY A 23 11.55 30.66 10.52
N LEU A 24 12.65 30.59 9.75
CA LEU A 24 13.40 31.76 9.31
C LEU A 24 12.72 32.55 8.18
N LEU A 25 12.08 31.86 7.23
CA LEU A 25 11.51 32.48 6.03
C LEU A 25 10.03 32.87 6.19
N LEU A 26 9.28 32.11 6.99
CA LEU A 26 7.81 32.18 7.06
C LEU A 26 7.29 32.36 8.49
N GLY A 27 8.17 32.28 9.49
CA GLY A 27 7.85 32.47 10.91
C GLY A 27 7.75 31.17 11.71
N TRP A 28 8.07 31.24 13.00
CA TRP A 28 8.06 30.10 13.91
C TRP A 28 6.72 29.36 14.05
N PRO A 29 5.53 30.01 13.98
CA PRO A 29 4.26 29.29 13.96
C PRO A 29 4.14 28.33 12.76
N VAL A 30 4.68 28.71 11.59
CA VAL A 30 4.70 27.86 10.40
C VAL A 30 5.62 26.66 10.59
N ALA A 31 6.78 26.86 11.23
CA ALA A 31 7.68 25.77 11.60
C ALA A 31 7.02 24.77 12.55
N LEU A 32 6.27 25.24 13.56
CA LEU A 32 5.53 24.38 14.49
C LEU A 32 4.43 23.59 13.77
N ALA A 33 3.70 24.23 12.86
CA ALA A 33 2.69 23.55 12.03
C ALA A 33 3.33 22.45 11.17
N LEU A 34 4.48 22.74 10.54
CA LEU A 34 5.23 21.74 9.77
C LEU A 34 5.69 20.57 10.63
N LEU A 35 6.19 20.84 11.84
CA LEU A 35 6.62 19.78 12.77
C LEU A 35 5.44 18.90 13.19
N ALA A 36 4.30 19.50 13.54
CA ALA A 36 3.09 18.77 13.92
C ALA A 36 2.57 17.89 12.76
N LEU A 37 2.47 18.47 11.56
CA LEU A 37 2.07 17.73 10.36
C LEU A 37 3.04 16.61 10.03
N THR A 38 4.35 16.86 10.11
CA THR A 38 5.37 15.84 9.84
C THR A 38 5.30 14.71 10.87
N ALA A 39 5.02 15.01 12.14
CA ALA A 39 4.85 14.00 13.17
C ALA A 39 3.61 13.12 12.90
N LEU A 40 2.48 13.72 12.51
CA LEU A 40 1.27 12.99 12.10
C LEU A 40 1.56 12.08 10.89
N GLU A 41 2.27 12.60 9.89
CA GLU A 41 2.66 11.85 8.70
C GLU A 41 3.58 10.66 9.01
N ILE A 42 4.54 10.86 9.92
CA ILE A 42 5.42 9.79 10.40
C ILE A 42 4.63 8.71 11.16
N ALA A 43 3.66 9.10 12.00
CA ALA A 43 2.81 8.17 12.72
C ALA A 43 1.96 7.32 11.76
N ALA A 44 1.27 7.95 10.81
CA ALA A 44 0.49 7.27 9.77
C ALA A 44 1.37 6.36 8.89
N ALA A 45 2.58 6.81 8.55
CA ALA A 45 3.55 6.00 7.82
C ALA A 45 4.01 4.76 8.62
N ALA A 46 4.16 4.88 9.94
CA ALA A 46 4.58 3.76 10.79
C ALA A 46 3.56 2.61 10.75
N ASP A 47 2.28 2.92 10.90
CA ASP A 47 1.20 1.92 10.94
C ASP A 47 1.06 1.14 9.62
N SER A 48 1.31 1.78 8.49
CA SER A 48 1.25 1.12 7.18
C SER A 48 2.50 0.37 6.75
N SER A 49 3.65 0.66 7.39
CA SER A 49 4.95 0.13 6.98
C SER A 49 5.04 -1.41 7.07
N VAL A 50 4.31 -2.03 7.99
CA VAL A 50 4.36 -3.48 8.22
C VAL A 50 3.61 -4.26 7.12
N PRO A 51 2.33 -3.95 6.80
CA PRO A 51 1.69 -4.46 5.59
C PRO A 51 2.51 -4.19 4.34
N MET A 52 3.08 -3.00 4.21
CA MET A 52 3.94 -2.61 3.10
C MET A 52 5.15 -3.52 2.93
N ALA A 53 5.84 -3.82 4.03
CA ALA A 53 7.02 -4.65 4.01
C ALA A 53 6.68 -6.10 3.60
N GLY A 54 5.54 -6.61 4.06
CA GLY A 54 4.99 -7.90 3.62
C GLY A 54 4.74 -7.93 2.12
N VAL A 55 4.14 -6.86 1.58
CA VAL A 55 3.94 -6.69 0.14
C VAL A 55 5.30 -6.64 -0.56
N ALA A 56 6.18 -5.69 -0.22
CA ALA A 56 7.50 -5.48 -0.81
C ALA A 56 8.38 -6.75 -0.82
N GLY A 57 8.27 -7.61 0.20
CA GLY A 57 8.95 -8.90 0.27
C GLY A 57 8.64 -9.89 -0.87
N ARG A 58 7.56 -9.65 -1.64
CA ARG A 58 7.20 -10.43 -2.84
C ARG A 58 7.97 -10.01 -4.10
N VAL A 59 8.60 -8.83 -4.10
CA VAL A 59 9.36 -8.32 -5.25
C VAL A 59 10.76 -8.92 -5.26
N ASP A 60 11.31 -9.18 -6.45
CA ASP A 60 12.71 -9.63 -6.59
C ASP A 60 13.69 -8.64 -5.95
N ARG A 61 14.89 -9.11 -5.59
CA ARG A 61 15.84 -8.33 -4.80
C ARG A 61 16.32 -7.04 -5.49
N ARG A 62 16.35 -6.98 -6.82
CA ARG A 62 16.81 -5.80 -7.56
C ARG A 62 15.69 -4.76 -7.64
N ALA A 63 14.51 -5.15 -8.13
CA ALA A 63 13.37 -4.25 -8.21
C ALA A 63 12.90 -3.77 -6.83
N ARG A 64 12.99 -4.63 -5.80
CA ARG A 64 12.64 -4.25 -4.42
C ARG A 64 13.49 -3.12 -3.86
N ARG A 65 14.80 -3.10 -4.15
CA ARG A 65 15.69 -2.03 -3.68
C ARG A 65 15.34 -0.70 -4.35
N LEU A 66 15.09 -0.71 -5.65
CA LEU A 66 14.69 0.51 -6.37
C LEU A 66 13.30 1.00 -5.93
N PHE A 67 12.35 0.08 -5.72
CA PHE A 67 11.03 0.41 -5.20
C PHE A 67 11.09 1.02 -3.82
N LEU A 68 11.81 0.41 -2.87
CA LEU A 68 11.86 0.94 -1.51
C LEU A 68 12.65 2.26 -1.41
N ALA A 69 13.64 2.47 -2.28
CA ALA A 69 14.48 3.68 -2.25
C ALA A 69 13.80 4.88 -2.92
N VAL A 70 13.21 4.69 -4.10
CA VAL A 70 12.68 5.78 -4.93
C VAL A 70 11.20 5.57 -5.21
N GLY A 71 10.82 4.36 -5.60
CA GLY A 71 9.46 4.09 -6.07
C GLY A 71 8.37 4.31 -5.01
N LEU A 72 8.64 3.99 -3.75
CA LEU A 72 7.71 4.17 -2.64
C LEU A 72 7.56 5.66 -2.32
N VAL A 73 8.67 6.40 -2.30
CA VAL A 73 8.67 7.83 -2.00
C VAL A 73 7.97 8.60 -3.12
N ALA A 74 8.39 8.38 -4.37
CA ALA A 74 7.77 8.98 -5.54
C ALA A 74 6.30 8.55 -5.68
N GLY A 75 5.99 7.29 -5.35
CA GLY A 75 4.65 6.76 -5.29
C GLY A 75 3.77 7.53 -4.31
N VAL A 76 4.18 7.65 -3.05
CA VAL A 76 3.41 8.40 -2.04
C VAL A 76 3.22 9.86 -2.45
N ILE A 77 4.26 10.52 -2.94
CA ILE A 77 4.18 11.93 -3.38
C ILE A 77 3.21 12.08 -4.55
N ALA A 78 3.37 11.27 -5.61
CA ALA A 78 2.51 11.33 -6.79
C ALA A 78 1.05 11.05 -6.40
N MET A 79 0.86 10.06 -5.56
CA MET A 79 -0.46 9.63 -5.16
C MET A 79 -1.14 10.62 -4.23
N ARG A 80 -0.43 11.31 -3.34
CA ARG A 80 -1.06 12.26 -2.40
C ARG A 80 -1.16 13.69 -2.94
N LEU A 81 -0.22 14.08 -3.81
CA LEU A 81 -0.17 15.46 -4.32
C LEU A 81 -0.65 15.60 -5.77
N LEU A 82 -0.52 14.56 -6.60
CA LEU A 82 -0.93 14.64 -8.01
C LEU A 82 -2.28 13.95 -8.27
N LEU A 83 -2.53 12.80 -7.66
CA LEU A 83 -3.73 12.02 -7.99
C LEU A 83 -5.04 12.71 -7.58
N PRO A 84 -5.19 13.33 -6.38
CA PRO A 84 -6.44 13.98 -6.00
C PRO A 84 -6.81 15.14 -6.95
N PRO A 85 -5.90 16.07 -7.32
CA PRO A 85 -6.18 17.07 -8.34
C PRO A 85 -6.52 16.47 -9.71
N LEU A 86 -5.82 15.42 -10.14
CA LEU A 86 -6.11 14.76 -11.42
C LEU A 86 -7.47 14.07 -11.43
N ALA A 87 -7.92 13.53 -10.29
CA ALA A 87 -9.25 12.97 -10.15
C ALA A 87 -10.32 14.08 -10.19
N VAL A 88 -10.12 15.17 -9.45
CA VAL A 88 -11.02 16.34 -9.51
C VAL A 88 -11.09 16.92 -10.93
N ALA A 89 -9.99 16.89 -11.68
CA ALA A 89 -9.96 17.34 -13.07
C ALA A 89 -10.92 16.57 -13.98
N THR A 90 -11.32 15.33 -13.66
CA THR A 90 -12.32 14.60 -14.46
C THR A 90 -13.73 15.13 -14.26
N GLU A 91 -13.99 15.79 -13.14
CA GLU A 91 -15.27 16.45 -12.85
C GLU A 91 -15.27 17.89 -13.37
N VAL A 92 -14.19 18.63 -13.10
CA VAL A 92 -14.05 20.04 -13.46
C VAL A 92 -13.74 20.23 -14.95
N GLY A 93 -13.17 19.21 -15.61
CA GLY A 93 -12.79 19.24 -17.03
C GLY A 93 -11.44 19.88 -17.33
N ASP A 94 -10.75 20.43 -16.32
CA ASP A 94 -9.45 21.08 -16.45
C ASP A 94 -8.53 20.75 -15.26
N ALA A 95 -7.34 20.21 -15.56
CA ALA A 95 -6.37 19.82 -14.54
C ALA A 95 -5.64 21.00 -13.89
N GLY A 96 -5.46 22.11 -14.61
CA GLY A 96 -4.90 23.35 -14.08
C GLY A 96 -5.84 24.00 -13.07
N VAL A 97 -7.14 24.03 -13.38
CA VAL A 97 -8.17 24.54 -12.46
C VAL A 97 -8.27 23.66 -11.21
N ALA A 98 -8.29 22.33 -11.37
CA ALA A 98 -8.31 21.42 -10.22
C ALA A 98 -7.07 21.58 -9.31
N LEU A 99 -5.88 21.82 -9.90
CA LEU A 99 -4.67 22.10 -9.14
C LEU A 99 -4.73 23.47 -8.43
N GLN A 100 -5.30 24.48 -9.09
CA GLN A 100 -5.55 25.78 -8.46
C GLN A 100 -6.49 25.61 -7.26
N HIS A 101 -7.60 24.89 -7.41
CA HIS A 101 -8.51 24.63 -6.29
C HIS A 101 -7.81 23.91 -5.14
N ALA A 102 -6.97 22.90 -5.44
CA ALA A 102 -6.20 22.18 -4.42
C ALA A 102 -5.26 23.07 -3.60
N VAL A 103 -4.69 24.11 -4.22
CA VAL A 103 -3.70 24.99 -3.58
C VAL A 103 -4.34 26.24 -2.98
N ALA A 104 -5.29 26.85 -3.67
CA ALA A 104 -5.84 28.16 -3.34
C ALA A 104 -7.24 28.09 -2.69
N GLU A 105 -8.01 27.04 -2.97
CA GLU A 105 -9.43 26.92 -2.55
C GLU A 105 -9.75 25.56 -1.90
N PRO A 106 -9.21 25.26 -0.70
CA PRO A 106 -9.30 23.93 -0.10
C PRO A 106 -10.73 23.44 0.13
N ARG A 107 -11.68 24.36 0.36
CA ARG A 107 -13.09 24.03 0.56
C ARG A 107 -13.76 23.56 -0.72
N THR A 108 -13.56 24.31 -1.82
CA THR A 108 -14.06 23.94 -3.16
C THR A 108 -13.46 22.59 -3.56
N PHE A 109 -12.14 22.46 -3.43
CA PHE A 109 -11.43 21.23 -3.73
C PHE A 109 -11.93 20.03 -2.93
N ALA A 110 -12.19 20.20 -1.62
CA ALA A 110 -12.71 19.13 -0.79
C ALA A 110 -14.11 18.66 -1.24
N GLN A 111 -14.98 19.58 -1.65
CA GLN A 111 -16.32 19.24 -2.16
C GLN A 111 -16.23 18.49 -3.50
N GLU A 112 -15.41 18.99 -4.43
CA GLU A 112 -15.17 18.33 -5.71
C GLU A 112 -14.56 16.93 -5.53
N LEU A 113 -13.63 16.78 -4.58
CA LEU A 113 -13.02 15.49 -4.28
C LEU A 113 -14.04 14.50 -3.68
N LEU A 114 -14.98 14.98 -2.85
CA LEU A 114 -16.09 14.15 -2.35
C LEU A 114 -17.00 13.67 -3.48
N ALA A 115 -17.26 14.51 -4.49
CA ALA A 115 -18.06 14.15 -5.65
C ALA A 115 -17.39 13.05 -6.50
N VAL A 116 -16.07 13.12 -6.68
CA VAL A 116 -15.31 12.12 -7.47
C VAL A 116 -15.01 10.84 -6.67
N ARG A 117 -15.13 10.86 -5.34
CA ARG A 117 -14.78 9.73 -4.46
C ARG A 117 -15.35 8.37 -4.90
N PRO A 118 -16.62 8.22 -5.34
CA PRO A 118 -17.17 6.94 -5.81
C PRO A 118 -16.41 6.37 -7.02
N LEU A 119 -15.99 7.23 -7.94
CA LEU A 119 -15.17 6.86 -9.11
C LEU A 119 -13.80 6.35 -8.67
N ILE A 120 -13.12 7.06 -7.77
CA ILE A 120 -11.80 6.65 -7.26
C ILE A 120 -11.90 5.33 -6.48
N ALA A 121 -12.95 5.17 -5.66
CA ALA A 121 -13.19 3.96 -4.90
C ALA A 121 -13.47 2.75 -5.80
N GLY A 122 -14.31 2.90 -6.83
CA GLY A 122 -14.56 1.87 -7.84
C GLY A 122 -13.29 1.47 -8.60
N PHE A 123 -12.51 2.47 -9.02
CA PHE A 123 -11.20 2.27 -9.65
C PHE A 123 -10.26 1.46 -8.78
N GLY A 124 -10.12 1.89 -7.53
CA GLY A 124 -9.20 1.27 -6.60
C GLY A 124 -9.59 -0.15 -6.24
N ALA A 125 -10.87 -0.36 -5.95
CA ALA A 125 -11.39 -1.66 -5.58
C ALA A 125 -11.13 -2.70 -6.68
N ALA A 126 -11.45 -2.38 -7.94
CA ALA A 126 -11.23 -3.28 -9.08
C ALA A 126 -9.75 -3.53 -9.37
N PHE A 127 -8.91 -2.48 -9.36
CA PHE A 127 -7.48 -2.60 -9.61
C PHE A 127 -6.79 -3.48 -8.55
N VAL A 128 -7.03 -3.17 -7.27
CA VAL A 128 -6.45 -3.92 -6.14
C VAL A 128 -6.98 -5.35 -6.12
N TRP A 129 -8.27 -5.56 -6.45
CA TRP A 129 -8.83 -6.90 -6.56
C TRP A 129 -8.07 -7.74 -7.57
N LEU A 130 -7.77 -7.19 -8.76
CA LEU A 130 -7.05 -7.93 -9.80
C LEU A 130 -5.64 -8.32 -9.35
N VAL A 131 -4.93 -7.43 -8.66
CA VAL A 131 -3.61 -7.74 -8.05
C VAL A 131 -3.76 -8.84 -6.98
N PHE A 132 -4.83 -8.81 -6.18
CA PHE A 132 -5.13 -9.90 -5.24
C PHE A 132 -5.51 -11.20 -5.96
N ALA A 133 -6.27 -11.14 -7.05
CA ALA A 133 -6.78 -12.27 -7.80
C ALA A 133 -5.65 -13.02 -8.53
N GLU A 134 -4.57 -12.34 -8.92
CA GLU A 134 -3.33 -13.00 -9.38
C GLU A 134 -2.80 -13.97 -8.34
N TYR A 135 -2.79 -13.53 -7.07
CA TYR A 135 -2.53 -14.42 -5.96
C TYR A 135 -3.68 -15.43 -5.87
N LEU A 136 -4.92 -15.06 -5.56
CA LEU A 136 -6.00 -16.00 -5.24
C LEU A 136 -6.15 -17.16 -6.24
N PHE A 137 -6.18 -16.87 -7.55
CA PHE A 137 -6.36 -17.86 -8.61
C PHE A 137 -5.05 -18.47 -9.14
N ASN A 138 -3.90 -18.05 -8.61
CA ASN A 138 -2.58 -18.55 -8.99
C ASN A 138 -2.29 -18.41 -10.49
N THR A 139 -2.43 -17.18 -11.00
CA THR A 139 -2.28 -16.87 -12.43
C THR A 139 -0.89 -17.20 -12.97
N ASP A 140 0.14 -17.14 -12.15
CA ASP A 140 1.54 -17.47 -12.47
C ASP A 140 1.87 -18.98 -12.31
N ARG A 141 0.90 -19.80 -11.86
CA ARG A 141 1.04 -21.24 -11.58
C ARG A 141 2.24 -21.57 -10.69
N ALA A 142 2.72 -20.64 -9.87
CA ALA A 142 3.86 -20.87 -9.01
C ALA A 142 3.52 -21.92 -7.94
N ARG A 143 4.48 -22.82 -7.64
CA ARG A 143 4.33 -23.76 -6.52
C ARG A 143 4.31 -22.97 -5.21
N ARG A 144 3.17 -22.99 -4.54
CA ARG A 144 2.99 -22.36 -3.22
C ARG A 144 2.12 -23.23 -2.32
N ARG A 145 2.30 -23.10 -1.01
CA ARG A 145 1.42 -23.74 -0.04
C ARG A 145 0.29 -22.79 0.31
N PRO A 146 -0.97 -23.23 0.28
CA PRO A 146 -2.09 -22.40 0.70
C PRO A 146 -1.96 -22.06 2.19
N TRP A 147 -2.26 -20.82 2.54
CA TRP A 147 -2.30 -20.35 3.92
C TRP A 147 -3.63 -20.70 4.60
N LEU A 148 -4.76 -20.51 3.90
CA LEU A 148 -6.11 -20.88 4.39
C LEU A 148 -6.45 -22.36 4.14
N GLY A 149 -5.51 -23.15 3.64
CA GLY A 149 -5.69 -24.59 3.43
C GLY A 149 -6.51 -24.93 2.17
N ARG A 150 -7.50 -25.81 2.31
CA ARG A 150 -8.29 -26.36 1.19
C ARG A 150 -9.02 -25.31 0.33
N PRO A 151 -9.75 -24.31 0.87
CA PRO A 151 -10.49 -23.37 0.02
C PRO A 151 -9.57 -22.58 -0.91
N GLU A 152 -8.43 -22.11 -0.39
CA GLU A 152 -7.42 -21.43 -1.20
C GLU A 152 -6.78 -22.36 -2.24
N ALA A 153 -6.56 -23.63 -1.90
CA ALA A 153 -6.02 -24.62 -2.82
C ALA A 153 -6.95 -24.88 -4.02
N VAL A 154 -8.27 -24.91 -3.78
CA VAL A 154 -9.28 -25.09 -4.82
C VAL A 154 -9.33 -23.87 -5.74
N LEU A 155 -9.36 -22.65 -5.17
CA LEU A 155 -9.35 -21.41 -5.95
C LEU A 155 -8.07 -21.27 -6.79
N ALA A 156 -6.92 -21.72 -6.28
CA ALA A 156 -5.66 -21.73 -7.02
C ALA A 156 -5.61 -22.72 -8.21
N GLN A 157 -6.60 -23.61 -8.35
CA GLN A 157 -6.66 -24.64 -9.39
C GLN A 157 -7.67 -24.34 -10.51
N VAL A 158 -8.25 -23.14 -10.53
CA VAL A 158 -9.20 -22.74 -11.59
C VAL A 158 -8.57 -22.91 -12.99
N LYS A 159 -9.35 -23.44 -13.94
CA LYS A 159 -8.88 -23.73 -15.31
C LYS A 159 -8.46 -22.45 -16.04
N ALA A 160 -9.28 -21.40 -15.97
CA ALA A 160 -9.05 -20.10 -16.60
C ALA A 160 -8.87 -18.99 -15.53
N PRO A 161 -7.70 -18.91 -14.86
CA PRO A 161 -7.49 -18.01 -13.72
C PRO A 161 -7.64 -16.53 -14.08
N ARG A 162 -7.24 -16.13 -15.29
CA ARG A 162 -7.42 -14.75 -15.78
C ARG A 162 -8.89 -14.40 -15.97
N LEU A 163 -9.67 -15.29 -16.59
CA LEU A 163 -11.10 -15.07 -16.78
C LEU A 163 -11.80 -14.95 -15.44
N ALA A 164 -11.46 -15.81 -14.47
CA ALA A 164 -11.98 -15.73 -13.10
C ALA A 164 -11.59 -14.43 -12.39
N ALA A 165 -10.36 -13.95 -12.57
CA ALA A 165 -9.91 -12.66 -12.01
C ALA A 165 -10.74 -11.50 -12.56
N PHE A 166 -10.88 -11.40 -13.88
CA PHE A 166 -11.65 -10.31 -14.51
C PHE A 166 -13.16 -10.42 -14.22
N SER A 167 -13.73 -11.63 -14.23
CA SER A 167 -15.15 -11.81 -13.95
C SER A 167 -15.49 -11.46 -12.51
N THR A 168 -14.64 -11.83 -11.54
CA THR A 168 -14.86 -11.46 -10.13
C THR A 168 -14.63 -9.97 -9.87
N ALA A 169 -13.68 -9.32 -10.56
CA ALA A 169 -13.50 -7.86 -10.49
C ALA A 169 -14.72 -7.11 -11.03
N ALA A 170 -15.22 -7.53 -12.20
CA ALA A 170 -16.41 -6.95 -12.83
C ALA A 170 -17.66 -7.19 -11.98
N LEU A 171 -17.83 -8.40 -11.43
CA LEU A 171 -18.94 -8.74 -10.56
C LEU A 171 -18.91 -7.94 -9.25
N GLY A 172 -17.75 -7.81 -8.60
CA GLY A 172 -17.61 -7.00 -7.39
C GLY A 172 -17.94 -5.52 -7.64
N THR A 173 -17.48 -4.99 -8.77
CA THR A 173 -17.82 -3.62 -9.20
C THR A 173 -19.31 -3.46 -9.46
N LEU A 174 -19.93 -4.42 -10.15
CA LEU A 174 -21.38 -4.40 -10.42
C LEU A 174 -22.19 -4.46 -9.12
N ILE A 175 -21.83 -5.35 -8.19
CA ILE A 175 -22.48 -5.45 -6.88
C ILE A 175 -22.37 -4.12 -6.13
N ALA A 176 -21.18 -3.52 -6.09
CA ALA A 176 -20.96 -2.24 -5.43
C ALA A 176 -21.77 -1.11 -6.08
N ALA A 177 -21.80 -1.05 -7.42
CA ALA A 177 -22.57 -0.05 -8.17
C ALA A 177 -24.08 -0.18 -7.90
N VAL A 178 -24.62 -1.40 -7.92
CA VAL A 178 -26.03 -1.66 -7.60
C VAL A 178 -26.34 -1.31 -6.15
N ALA A 179 -25.47 -1.68 -5.21
CA ALA A 179 -25.68 -1.42 -3.78
C ALA A 179 -25.58 0.08 -3.41
N ALA A 180 -24.79 0.87 -4.15
CA ALA A 180 -24.61 2.30 -3.92
C ALA A 180 -25.76 3.16 -4.47
N GLY A 181 -26.65 2.59 -5.29
CA GLY A 181 -27.79 3.29 -5.89
C GLY A 181 -27.52 3.85 -7.30
N SER A 182 -28.60 4.17 -8.02
CA SER A 182 -28.58 4.58 -9.43
C SER A 182 -27.70 5.81 -9.71
N ASP A 183 -27.59 6.71 -8.74
CA ASP A 183 -26.91 7.99 -8.91
C ASP A 183 -25.37 7.80 -8.91
N LEU A 184 -24.88 6.86 -8.10
CA LEU A 184 -23.44 6.57 -7.96
C LEU A 184 -22.98 5.45 -8.88
N ALA A 185 -23.91 4.61 -9.36
CA ALA A 185 -23.59 3.44 -10.18
C ALA A 185 -22.74 3.74 -11.43
N PRO A 186 -23.00 4.81 -12.23
CA PRO A 186 -22.19 5.12 -13.40
C PRO A 186 -20.73 5.46 -13.04
N ALA A 187 -20.53 6.25 -11.98
CA ALA A 187 -19.21 6.64 -11.51
C ALA A 187 -18.40 5.42 -11.01
N ILE A 188 -19.05 4.53 -10.25
CA ILE A 188 -18.42 3.30 -9.75
C ILE A 188 -18.08 2.34 -10.89
N ALA A 189 -18.98 2.18 -11.87
CA ALA A 189 -18.77 1.33 -13.03
C ALA A 189 -17.64 1.85 -13.92
N LEU A 190 -17.62 3.16 -14.21
CA LEU A 190 -16.55 3.81 -14.95
C LEU A 190 -15.22 3.67 -14.21
N GLY A 191 -15.20 3.97 -12.91
CA GLY A 191 -14.05 3.77 -12.04
C GLY A 191 -13.52 2.35 -12.14
N GLY A 192 -14.38 1.35 -11.91
CA GLY A 192 -14.01 -0.06 -12.00
C GLY A 192 -13.47 -0.46 -13.37
N ALA A 193 -14.06 0.02 -14.47
CA ALA A 193 -13.55 -0.20 -15.83
C ALA A 193 -12.16 0.42 -16.03
N LEU A 194 -11.94 1.65 -15.56
CA LEU A 194 -10.62 2.31 -15.58
C LEU A 194 -9.60 1.56 -14.72
N GLY A 195 -10.01 1.03 -13.56
CA GLY A 195 -9.17 0.22 -12.68
C GLY A 195 -8.73 -1.09 -13.34
N ILE A 196 -9.67 -1.79 -14.00
CA ILE A 196 -9.38 -2.98 -14.82
C ILE A 196 -8.42 -2.62 -15.95
N GLY A 197 -8.67 -1.51 -16.66
CA GLY A 197 -7.84 -1.01 -17.74
C GLY A 197 -6.41 -0.70 -17.29
N ALA A 198 -6.24 0.02 -16.17
CA ALA A 198 -4.93 0.34 -15.59
C ALA A 198 -4.14 -0.93 -15.22
N TYR A 199 -4.81 -1.96 -14.68
CA TYR A 199 -4.18 -3.24 -14.41
C TYR A 199 -3.72 -3.93 -15.71
N VAL A 200 -4.56 -3.96 -16.74
CA VAL A 200 -4.22 -4.56 -18.05
C VAL A 200 -3.02 -3.83 -18.67
N ILE A 201 -3.02 -2.50 -18.64
CA ILE A 201 -1.90 -1.68 -19.14
C ILE A 201 -0.62 -1.99 -18.37
N SER A 202 -0.68 -2.03 -17.03
CA SER A 202 0.49 -2.35 -16.19
C SER A 202 1.07 -3.73 -16.53
N GLN A 203 0.21 -4.75 -16.65
CA GLN A 203 0.63 -6.11 -17.02
C GLN A 203 1.15 -6.20 -18.46
N GLY A 204 0.54 -5.46 -19.39
CA GLY A 204 1.01 -5.29 -20.76
C GLY A 204 2.41 -4.70 -20.80
N LEU A 205 2.65 -3.62 -20.04
CA LEU A 205 3.96 -2.98 -19.97
C LEU A 205 5.00 -3.89 -19.29
N ALA A 206 4.62 -4.61 -18.23
CA ALA A 206 5.49 -5.57 -17.55
C ALA A 206 5.86 -6.75 -18.46
N THR A 207 4.91 -7.30 -19.23
CA THR A 207 5.17 -8.37 -20.20
C THR A 207 6.03 -7.90 -21.36
N TRP A 208 5.76 -6.70 -21.89
CA TRP A 208 6.57 -6.07 -22.94
C TRP A 208 8.02 -5.85 -22.49
N ALA A 209 8.21 -5.31 -21.28
CA ALA A 209 9.52 -5.11 -20.69
C ALA A 209 10.32 -6.42 -20.54
N ARG A 210 9.66 -7.53 -20.20
CA ARG A 210 10.31 -8.85 -20.06
C ARG A 210 10.93 -9.36 -21.37
N ARG A 211 10.47 -8.91 -22.53
CA ARG A 211 10.98 -9.32 -23.85
C ARG A 211 12.23 -8.56 -24.31
N ARG A 212 12.61 -7.48 -23.62
CA ARG A 212 13.79 -6.66 -23.96
C ARG A 212 15.03 -7.12 -23.18
N PRO A 213 16.23 -7.21 -23.79
CA PRO A 213 17.47 -7.43 -23.06
C PRO A 213 17.98 -6.15 -22.37
N GLY A 214 18.83 -6.31 -21.34
CA GLY A 214 19.59 -5.21 -20.73
C GLY A 214 18.94 -4.50 -19.54
N ALA A 215 19.53 -3.37 -19.14
CA ALA A 215 19.13 -2.59 -17.97
C ALA A 215 17.69 -2.03 -18.09
N LEU A 216 17.26 -1.67 -19.31
CA LEU A 216 15.94 -1.08 -19.56
C LEU A 216 14.78 -1.99 -19.10
N ARG A 217 14.93 -3.31 -19.28
CA ARG A 217 13.98 -4.32 -18.77
C ARG A 217 13.80 -4.24 -17.26
N ALA A 218 14.90 -4.12 -16.51
CA ALA A 218 14.86 -4.08 -15.06
C ALA A 218 14.20 -2.78 -14.56
N HIS A 219 14.45 -1.65 -15.23
CA HIS A 219 13.87 -0.36 -14.88
C HIS A 219 12.36 -0.31 -15.13
N ILE A 220 11.90 -0.73 -16.32
CA ILE A 220 10.46 -0.70 -16.65
C ILE A 220 9.68 -1.70 -15.80
N HIS A 221 10.20 -2.92 -15.61
CA HIS A 221 9.52 -3.89 -14.76
C HIS A 221 9.49 -3.46 -13.30
N ALA A 222 10.56 -2.83 -12.80
CA ALA A 222 10.53 -2.21 -11.49
C ALA A 222 9.48 -1.09 -11.47
N ALA A 223 9.43 -0.21 -12.47
CA ALA A 223 8.46 0.90 -12.55
C ALA A 223 7.00 0.42 -12.53
N THR A 224 6.65 -0.65 -13.24
CA THR A 224 5.28 -1.21 -13.20
C THR A 224 4.94 -1.74 -11.82
N VAL A 225 5.86 -2.49 -11.21
CA VAL A 225 5.67 -3.03 -9.85
C VAL A 225 5.61 -1.91 -8.82
N ILE A 226 6.40 -0.85 -9.01
CA ILE A 226 6.40 0.36 -8.21
C ILE A 226 5.03 1.02 -8.29
N PHE A 227 4.54 1.26 -9.51
CA PHE A 227 3.25 1.92 -9.76
C PHE A 227 2.09 1.14 -9.16
N GLU A 228 1.98 -0.17 -9.42
CA GLU A 228 0.91 -1.00 -8.86
C GLU A 228 0.84 -0.92 -7.34
N ARG A 229 2.01 -0.91 -6.70
CA ARG A 229 2.09 -0.89 -5.23
C ARG A 229 1.84 0.50 -4.68
N ALA A 230 2.45 1.52 -5.28
CA ALA A 230 2.16 2.93 -4.99
C ALA A 230 0.66 3.22 -5.05
N LEU A 231 -0.01 2.69 -6.08
CA LEU A 231 -1.44 2.86 -6.27
C LEU A 231 -2.25 2.11 -5.22
N VAL A 232 -1.90 0.87 -4.86
CA VAL A 232 -2.55 0.17 -3.74
C VAL A 232 -2.47 1.00 -2.46
N ILE A 233 -1.31 1.59 -2.18
CA ILE A 233 -1.06 2.40 -0.98
C ILE A 233 -1.88 3.67 -0.98
N PHE A 234 -1.91 4.37 -2.12
CA PHE A 234 -2.78 5.52 -2.32
C PHE A 234 -4.22 5.23 -1.93
N LEU A 235 -4.75 4.12 -2.43
CA LEU A 235 -6.14 3.75 -2.22
C LEU A 235 -6.42 3.39 -0.75
N VAL A 236 -5.43 2.83 -0.02
CA VAL A 236 -5.53 2.62 1.44
C VAL A 236 -5.68 3.95 2.16
N PHE A 237 -4.85 4.93 1.82
CA PHE A 237 -4.75 6.16 2.60
C PHE A 237 -5.78 7.19 2.17
N GLU A 238 -5.82 7.57 0.91
CA GLU A 238 -6.59 8.75 0.50
C GLU A 238 -8.11 8.51 0.52
N ILE A 239 -8.56 7.30 0.14
CA ILE A 239 -10.00 7.00 0.02
C ILE A 239 -10.63 6.67 1.39
N LEU A 240 -9.87 6.04 2.28
CA LEU A 240 -10.36 5.61 3.58
C LEU A 240 -10.09 6.62 4.70
N ASP A 241 -9.03 7.44 4.60
CA ASP A 241 -8.80 8.51 5.58
C ASP A 241 -9.74 9.71 5.36
N GLY A 242 -10.28 9.91 4.15
CA GLY A 242 -11.42 10.81 3.93
C GLY A 242 -11.25 12.21 4.53
N LEU A 243 -10.39 13.03 3.92
CA LEU A 243 -10.43 14.50 4.02
C LEU A 243 -10.39 15.20 5.41
N PRO A 244 -9.85 14.69 6.54
CA PRO A 244 -9.81 15.47 7.77
C PRO A 244 -8.57 16.41 7.78
N ALA A 245 -7.56 16.11 6.96
CA ALA A 245 -6.28 16.84 6.95
C ALA A 245 -6.33 18.22 6.27
N LEU A 246 -7.27 18.42 5.32
CA LEU A 246 -7.41 19.69 4.59
C LEU A 246 -8.39 20.67 5.27
N GLY A 247 -9.11 20.23 6.31
CA GLY A 247 -10.24 20.98 6.87
C GLY A 247 -9.94 21.92 8.05
N ALA A 248 -8.78 21.84 8.73
CA ALA A 248 -8.72 22.42 10.09
C ALA A 248 -7.37 22.98 10.56
N ASN A 249 -6.45 23.38 9.67
CA ASN A 249 -5.26 24.13 10.11
C ASN A 249 -5.51 25.64 10.05
N THR A 250 -6.24 26.17 11.03
CA THR A 250 -6.44 27.62 11.25
C THR A 250 -5.16 28.38 11.61
N VAL A 251 -4.05 27.65 11.83
CA VAL A 251 -2.75 28.21 12.24
C VAL A 251 -2.01 28.90 11.09
N LEU A 252 -2.29 28.52 9.83
CA LEU A 252 -1.60 29.06 8.66
C LEU A 252 -2.49 30.05 7.90
N PRO A 253 -2.02 31.28 7.62
CA PRO A 253 -2.87 32.39 7.17
C PRO A 253 -3.30 32.31 5.70
N ALA A 254 -2.61 31.54 4.86
CA ALA A 254 -2.87 31.46 3.42
C ALA A 254 -3.07 30.01 2.95
N PRO A 255 -4.10 29.71 2.14
CA PRO A 255 -4.35 28.36 1.61
C PRO A 255 -3.15 27.77 0.85
N ALA A 256 -2.50 28.58 0.01
CA ALA A 256 -1.33 28.12 -0.74
C ALA A 256 -0.18 27.72 0.19
N LEU A 257 0.01 28.45 1.29
CA LEU A 257 0.99 28.11 2.31
C LEU A 257 0.61 26.82 3.04
N GLN A 258 -0.68 26.61 3.35
CA GLN A 258 -1.16 25.34 3.92
C GLN A 258 -0.82 24.16 3.02
N ALA A 259 -1.10 24.27 1.72
CA ALA A 259 -0.80 23.23 0.75
C ALA A 259 0.70 22.93 0.64
N ILE A 260 1.56 23.98 0.64
CA ILE A 260 3.02 23.81 0.61
C ILE A 260 3.55 23.10 1.86
N ILE A 261 3.08 23.51 3.05
CA ILE A 261 3.53 22.91 4.32
C ILE A 261 3.03 21.47 4.44
N ALA A 262 1.77 21.20 4.08
CA ALA A 262 1.23 19.85 4.03
C ALA A 262 2.00 18.97 3.02
N GLY A 263 2.25 19.48 1.81
CA GLY A 263 3.04 18.78 0.79
C GLY A 263 4.47 18.48 1.24
N THR A 264 5.09 19.39 1.98
CA THR A 264 6.42 19.19 2.58
C THR A 264 6.39 18.09 3.65
N ALA A 265 5.39 18.11 4.54
CA ALA A 265 5.19 17.06 5.54
C ALA A 265 4.96 15.69 4.90
N VAL A 266 4.13 15.63 3.85
CA VAL A 266 3.88 14.41 3.04
C VAL A 266 5.18 13.89 2.44
N ALA A 267 6.01 14.76 1.85
CA ALA A 267 7.28 14.36 1.24
C ALA A 267 8.25 13.78 2.28
N ILE A 268 8.34 14.38 3.48
CA ILE A 268 9.16 13.87 4.58
C ILE A 268 8.62 12.52 5.08
N GLY A 269 7.30 12.42 5.29
CA GLY A 269 6.61 11.19 5.68
C GLY A 269 6.84 10.06 4.68
N ALA A 270 6.81 10.35 3.37
CA ALA A 270 7.11 9.41 2.30
C ALA A 270 8.53 8.85 2.40
N VAL A 271 9.53 9.71 2.67
CA VAL A 271 10.91 9.29 2.89
C VAL A 271 11.01 8.40 4.14
N PHE A 272 10.34 8.76 5.23
CA PHE A 272 10.29 7.95 6.44
C PHE A 272 9.66 6.57 6.18
N LEU A 273 8.52 6.52 5.49
CA LEU A 273 7.86 5.26 5.11
C LEU A 273 8.79 4.36 4.29
N GLY A 274 9.48 4.92 3.29
CA GLY A 274 10.47 4.21 2.46
C GLY A 274 11.57 3.57 3.30
N ARG A 275 12.15 4.35 4.20
CA ARG A 275 13.23 3.89 5.08
C ARG A 275 12.77 2.86 6.10
N LEU A 276 11.63 3.09 6.74
CA LEU A 276 11.06 2.18 7.72
C LEU A 276 10.71 0.84 7.07
N THR A 277 9.99 0.88 5.95
CA THR A 277 9.65 -0.32 5.18
C THR A 277 10.91 -1.05 4.72
N SER A 278 11.92 -0.32 4.22
CA SER A 278 13.20 -0.92 3.85
C SER A 278 13.91 -1.58 5.02
N GLY A 279 13.89 -0.95 6.19
CA GLY A 279 14.44 -1.50 7.43
C GLY A 279 13.75 -2.79 7.82
N VAL A 280 12.42 -2.80 7.84
CA VAL A 280 11.60 -3.98 8.15
C VAL A 280 11.89 -5.12 7.18
N VAL A 281 11.97 -4.83 5.87
CA VAL A 281 12.30 -5.82 4.81
C VAL A 281 13.73 -6.35 4.93
N ALA A 282 14.68 -5.51 5.34
CA ALA A 282 16.11 -5.88 5.44
C ALA A 282 16.39 -6.85 6.60
N VAL A 283 15.50 -6.96 7.59
CA VAL A 283 15.61 -7.97 8.63
C VAL A 283 15.47 -9.36 7.99
N ASP A 284 16.56 -10.14 8.01
CA ASP A 284 16.73 -11.47 7.39
C ASP A 284 15.66 -12.54 7.76
N GLY A 285 14.74 -12.21 8.65
CA GLY A 285 13.65 -13.06 9.11
C GLY A 285 12.42 -13.09 8.20
N LEU A 286 12.02 -11.97 7.59
CA LEU A 286 10.73 -11.85 6.90
C LEU A 286 10.64 -12.71 5.64
N GLY A 287 11.72 -12.73 4.84
CA GLY A 287 11.79 -13.58 3.65
C GLY A 287 11.72 -15.08 3.96
N ARG A 288 11.99 -15.48 5.20
CA ARG A 288 11.86 -16.87 5.65
C ARG A 288 10.43 -17.22 6.07
N LEU A 289 9.59 -16.24 6.42
CA LEU A 289 8.24 -16.48 6.96
C LEU A 289 7.31 -17.03 5.88
N ARG A 290 6.96 -18.31 6.02
CA ARG A 290 6.25 -19.10 5.00
C ARG A 290 4.95 -18.46 4.53
N HIS A 291 4.16 -17.89 5.44
CA HIS A 291 2.82 -17.37 5.12
C HIS A 291 2.78 -15.85 4.94
N LEU A 292 3.88 -15.13 5.12
CA LEU A 292 3.87 -13.66 5.03
C LEU A 292 3.45 -13.18 3.63
N ARG A 293 3.89 -13.89 2.58
CA ARG A 293 3.49 -13.59 1.20
C ARG A 293 2.00 -13.77 0.96
N ALA A 294 1.40 -14.79 1.59
CA ALA A 294 -0.03 -15.05 1.54
C ALA A 294 -0.80 -13.97 2.30
N GLY A 295 -0.40 -13.69 3.54
CA GLY A 295 -1.00 -12.63 4.35
C GLY A 295 -1.01 -11.29 3.63
N ALA A 296 0.11 -10.90 3.01
CA ALA A 296 0.18 -9.68 2.20
C ALA A 296 -0.78 -9.68 0.99
N ALA A 297 -1.10 -10.83 0.41
CA ALA A 297 -2.13 -10.91 -0.63
C ALA A 297 -3.52 -10.71 -0.04
N TYR A 298 -3.84 -11.38 1.07
CA TYR A 298 -5.13 -11.22 1.73
C TYR A 298 -5.37 -9.80 2.25
N VAL A 299 -4.33 -9.05 2.64
CA VAL A 299 -4.47 -7.61 2.92
C VAL A 299 -5.00 -6.85 1.70
N LEU A 300 -4.46 -7.12 0.49
CA LEU A 300 -4.97 -6.49 -0.74
C LEU A 300 -6.41 -6.91 -1.03
N GLY A 301 -6.75 -8.19 -0.84
CA GLY A 301 -8.12 -8.67 -1.02
C GLY A 301 -9.09 -7.98 -0.07
N THR A 302 -8.76 -7.92 1.22
CA THR A 302 -9.57 -7.21 2.22
C THR A 302 -9.69 -5.72 1.90
N LEU A 303 -8.61 -5.07 1.47
CA LEU A 303 -8.63 -3.67 1.08
C LEU A 303 -9.59 -3.41 -0.08
N SER A 304 -9.53 -4.23 -1.12
CA SER A 304 -10.43 -4.11 -2.27
C SER A 304 -11.90 -4.24 -1.85
N LEU A 305 -12.20 -5.18 -0.95
CA LEU A 305 -13.54 -5.32 -0.38
C LEU A 305 -13.95 -4.07 0.42
N LEU A 306 -13.07 -3.53 1.26
CA LEU A 306 -13.33 -2.31 2.03
C LEU A 306 -13.56 -1.10 1.12
N LEU A 307 -12.88 -1.00 -0.02
CA LEU A 307 -13.09 0.06 -1.01
C LEU A 307 -14.48 -0.06 -1.68
N TRP A 308 -14.91 -1.26 -2.08
CA TRP A 308 -16.28 -1.47 -2.56
C TRP A 308 -17.33 -1.25 -1.45
N THR A 309 -17.03 -1.58 -0.20
CA THR A 309 -17.93 -1.27 0.91
C THR A 309 -18.00 0.24 1.15
N SER A 310 -16.89 0.98 0.94
CA SER A 310 -16.79 2.41 1.23
C SER A 310 -17.71 3.29 0.38
N VAL A 311 -18.18 2.80 -0.78
CA VAL A 311 -19.15 3.52 -1.62
C VAL A 311 -20.60 3.38 -1.12
N VAL A 312 -20.87 2.40 -0.26
CA VAL A 312 -22.20 2.17 0.33
C VAL A 312 -22.25 2.69 1.75
N VAL A 313 -21.21 2.41 2.54
CA VAL A 313 -21.12 2.78 3.95
C VAL A 313 -19.76 3.43 4.20
N PRO A 314 -19.68 4.56 4.91
CA PRO A 314 -18.41 5.15 5.28
C PRO A 314 -17.57 4.13 6.08
N VAL A 315 -16.41 3.76 5.55
CA VAL A 315 -15.45 2.88 6.22
C VAL A 315 -14.33 3.74 6.79
N PRO A 316 -14.18 3.84 8.12
CA PRO A 316 -13.04 4.51 8.74
C PRO A 316 -11.73 3.81 8.40
N SER A 317 -10.68 4.58 8.11
CA SER A 317 -9.32 4.07 7.88
C SER A 317 -8.77 3.21 9.01
N THR A 318 -9.14 3.51 10.26
CA THR A 318 -8.75 2.71 11.43
C THR A 318 -9.16 1.23 11.27
N ILE A 319 -10.34 0.98 10.69
CA ILE A 319 -10.82 -0.39 10.44
C ILE A 319 -9.91 -1.09 9.42
N ALA A 320 -9.56 -0.41 8.33
CA ALA A 320 -8.70 -0.96 7.30
C ALA A 320 -7.28 -1.26 7.82
N THR A 321 -6.71 -0.34 8.60
CA THR A 321 -5.41 -0.51 9.26
C THR A 321 -5.44 -1.67 10.24
N TRP A 322 -6.53 -1.83 10.99
CA TRP A 322 -6.70 -2.94 11.93
C TRP A 322 -6.77 -4.29 11.21
N PHE A 323 -7.58 -4.42 10.16
CA PHE A 323 -7.61 -5.64 9.35
C PHE A 323 -6.26 -5.95 8.71
N GLY A 324 -5.60 -4.95 8.14
CA GLY A 324 -4.25 -5.09 7.58
C GLY A 324 -3.25 -5.63 8.61
N SER A 325 -3.22 -5.02 9.79
CA SER A 325 -2.35 -5.40 10.91
C SER A 325 -2.68 -6.80 11.42
N ALA A 326 -3.96 -7.12 11.61
CA ALA A 326 -4.41 -8.42 12.09
C ALA A 326 -4.04 -9.56 11.13
N ILE A 327 -4.22 -9.36 9.82
CA ILE A 327 -3.87 -10.35 8.79
C ILE A 327 -2.35 -10.59 8.76
N ILE A 328 -1.54 -9.53 8.81
CA ILE A 328 -0.08 -9.66 8.83
C ILE A 328 0.37 -10.33 10.14
N ALA A 329 -0.16 -9.93 11.28
CA ALA A 329 0.13 -10.55 12.57
C ALA A 329 -0.21 -12.06 12.55
N ALA A 330 -1.38 -12.44 12.03
CA ALA A 330 -1.78 -13.83 11.86
C ALA A 330 -0.82 -14.59 10.91
N ALA A 331 -0.38 -13.97 9.81
CA ALA A 331 0.58 -14.56 8.88
C ALA A 331 1.97 -14.76 9.52
N VAL A 332 2.40 -13.83 10.37
CA VAL A 332 3.64 -13.94 11.15
C VAL A 332 3.53 -15.04 12.19
N LEU A 333 2.50 -15.02 13.04
CA LEU A 333 2.26 -16.01 14.10
C LEU A 333 2.15 -17.43 13.56
N SER A 334 1.37 -17.63 12.48
CA SER A 334 1.23 -18.92 11.82
C SER A 334 2.53 -19.41 11.16
N SER A 335 3.45 -18.51 10.81
CA SER A 335 4.77 -18.85 10.28
C SER A 335 5.76 -19.26 11.38
N LEU A 336 5.58 -18.78 12.61
CA LEU A 336 6.44 -19.10 13.76
C LEU A 336 6.07 -20.44 14.42
N ARG A 337 4.76 -20.77 14.55
CA ARG A 337 4.27 -21.98 15.24
C ARG A 337 4.93 -23.30 14.77
N PRO A 338 5.05 -23.59 13.46
CA PRO A 338 5.69 -24.83 13.01
C PRO A 338 7.20 -24.89 13.32
N ARG A 339 7.88 -23.74 13.37
CA ARG A 339 9.33 -23.68 13.62
C ARG A 339 9.67 -24.01 15.06
N VAL A 340 8.87 -23.51 16.00
CA VAL A 340 9.02 -23.82 17.42
C VAL A 340 8.81 -25.32 17.65
N ARG A 341 7.77 -25.92 17.03
CA ARG A 341 7.51 -27.37 17.10
C ARG A 341 8.64 -28.21 16.48
N LEU A 342 9.19 -27.79 15.34
CA LEU A 342 10.30 -28.49 14.70
C LEU A 342 11.60 -28.39 15.51
N ARG A 343 11.91 -27.23 16.10
CA ARG A 343 13.04 -27.08 17.03
C ARG A 343 12.86 -27.97 18.26
N ALA A 344 11.68 -27.95 18.90
CA ALA A 344 11.39 -28.79 20.06
C ALA A 344 11.54 -30.29 19.75
N ARG A 345 11.04 -30.76 18.59
CA ARG A 345 11.22 -32.14 18.13
C ARG A 345 12.67 -32.49 17.82
N ARG A 346 13.47 -31.54 17.32
CA ARG A 346 14.89 -31.75 17.03
C ARG A 346 15.71 -31.82 18.32
N VAL A 347 15.41 -30.96 19.29
CA VAL A 347 16.01 -31.00 20.64
C VAL A 347 15.65 -32.30 21.36
N ALA A 348 14.38 -32.73 21.29
CA ALA A 348 13.95 -34.02 21.83
C ALA A 348 14.71 -35.20 21.20
N ARG A 349 14.81 -35.26 19.87
CA ARG A 349 15.61 -36.32 19.20
C ARG A 349 17.09 -36.30 19.56
N LEU A 350 17.70 -35.13 19.69
CA LEU A 350 19.10 -35.04 20.09
C LEU A 350 19.31 -35.46 21.54
N ARG A 351 18.32 -35.24 22.41
CA ARG A 351 18.31 -35.76 23.78
C ARG A 351 18.18 -37.29 23.81
N ASP A 352 17.33 -37.86 22.96
CA ASP A 352 17.17 -39.31 22.85
C ASP A 352 18.43 -39.99 22.27
N LEU A 353 19.14 -39.33 21.34
CA LEU A 353 20.40 -39.81 20.78
C LEU A 353 21.60 -39.62 21.71
N GLY A 354 21.57 -38.63 22.61
CA GLY A 354 22.61 -38.39 23.62
C GLY A 354 22.39 -39.14 24.94
N GLY A 355 21.20 -39.70 25.17
CA GLY A 355 20.88 -40.51 26.35
C GLY A 355 21.12 -42.01 26.16
N ALA A 356 21.52 -42.45 24.97
CA ALA A 356 21.98 -43.81 24.71
C ALA A 356 23.49 -43.89 24.96
N GLU A 357 23.94 -43.75 26.20
CA GLU A 357 25.25 -44.28 26.57
C GLU A 357 25.16 -45.82 26.52
N PRO A 358 26.15 -46.50 25.92
CA PRO A 358 26.18 -47.96 25.95
C PRO A 358 26.27 -48.37 27.41
N SER A 359 25.33 -49.22 27.85
CA SER A 359 25.41 -49.90 29.14
C SER A 359 26.79 -50.56 29.23
N ALA A 360 27.67 -50.00 30.06
CA ALA A 360 28.87 -50.69 30.48
C ALA A 360 28.40 -51.93 31.24
N SER A 361 28.42 -53.06 30.54
CA SER A 361 28.38 -54.39 31.13
C SER A 361 29.56 -54.50 32.09
N GLY A 362 29.26 -54.48 33.39
CA GLY A 362 30.14 -54.95 34.45
C GLY A 362 29.74 -56.38 34.80
#